data_AF-A0A958Z774-F1
#
_entry.id   AF-A0A958Z774-F1
#
_cell.length_a   1.000
_cell.length_b   1.000
_cell.length_c   1.000
_cell.angle_alpha   90.00
_cell.angle_beta   90.00
_cell.angle_gamma   90.00
#
_symmetry.space_group_name_H-M   'P 1'
#
loop_
_entity.id
_entity.type
_entity.pdbx_description
1 polymer ?
#
loop_
_entity_poly.entity_id
_entity_poly.type
_entity_poly.pdbx_seq_one_letter_code
_entity_poly.pdbx_strand_id
1 'polypeptide(L)'
;KSSLYMAPKNAKALRDITRKQETKEALYLYLLQKREESQIAYASTESNIKIIDPAYSLSKAPIGPDKKVVYLGAFLLGMIIPFFLIYTRNLLDTKIHTRKDLEKLIDVNPILGEIPAVSKKQTKTIVKNDHSVLAEALRILRANLDYMLKSTMDAKKPNNIVYITSSVSGEGKSFVSLNLS
;
A
#
# COMPACT_ATOMS: atom_id res chain seq x y z
N LYS A 1 15.15 -79.98 95.02
CA LYS A 1 16.26 -79.10 94.58
C LYS A 1 16.06 -78.74 93.09
N SER A 2 15.30 -77.69 92.75
CA SER A 2 14.96 -77.37 91.35
C SER A 2 15.05 -75.87 90.99
N SER A 3 15.61 -75.02 91.87
CA SER A 3 15.71 -73.58 91.62
C SER A 3 17.09 -73.11 91.11
N LEU A 4 18.11 -73.99 91.08
CA LEU A 4 19.49 -73.62 90.73
C LEU A 4 19.89 -73.87 89.26
N TYR A 5 19.08 -74.58 88.47
CA TYR A 5 19.40 -74.91 87.05
C TYR A 5 18.70 -74.01 86.01
N MET A 6 17.82 -73.07 86.43
CA MET A 6 17.07 -72.18 85.52
C MET A 6 17.65 -70.76 85.40
N ALA A 7 18.47 -70.32 86.36
CA ALA A 7 19.11 -69.00 86.36
C ALA A 7 19.97 -68.70 85.10
N PRO A 8 20.83 -69.61 84.59
CA PRO A 8 21.65 -69.31 83.43
C PRO A 8 20.87 -69.27 82.11
N LYS A 9 19.77 -70.01 81.98
CA LYS A 9 18.90 -69.98 80.79
C LYS A 9 18.12 -68.67 80.69
N ASN A 10 17.54 -68.20 81.81
CA ASN A 10 16.80 -66.94 81.85
C ASN A 10 17.72 -65.73 81.64
N ALA A 11 18.95 -65.76 82.19
CA ALA A 11 19.94 -64.70 81.97
C ALA A 11 20.39 -64.59 80.50
N LYS A 12 20.55 -65.71 79.79
CA LYS A 12 20.84 -65.70 78.34
C LYS A 12 19.66 -65.14 77.54
N ALA A 13 18.44 -65.59 77.83
CA ALA A 13 17.25 -65.11 77.14
C ALA A 13 17.04 -63.60 77.35
N LEU A 14 17.24 -63.09 78.57
CA LEU A 14 17.20 -61.66 78.86
C LEU A 14 18.24 -60.88 78.05
N ARG A 15 19.49 -61.36 78.00
CA ARG A 15 20.57 -60.73 77.22
C ARG A 15 20.27 -60.68 75.72
N ASP A 16 19.66 -61.72 75.17
CA ASP A 16 19.25 -61.74 73.76
C ASP A 16 18.10 -60.77 73.47
N ILE A 17 17.16 -60.62 74.42
CA ILE A 17 16.09 -59.62 74.34
C ILE A 17 16.68 -58.21 74.44
N THR A 18 17.61 -57.96 75.37
CA THR A 18 18.29 -56.67 75.51
C THR A 18 19.02 -56.28 74.24
N ARG A 19 19.78 -57.19 73.62
CA ARG A 19 20.45 -56.92 72.33
C ARG A 19 19.47 -56.59 71.21
N LYS A 20 18.34 -57.31 71.14
CA LYS A 20 17.28 -57.03 70.16
C LYS A 20 16.63 -55.68 70.42
N GLN A 21 16.46 -55.28 71.67
CA GLN A 21 15.92 -53.98 72.06
C GLN A 21 16.89 -52.86 71.67
N GLU A 22 18.17 -52.98 72.05
CA GLU A 22 19.22 -52.02 71.70
C GLU A 22 19.33 -51.82 70.18
N THR A 23 19.30 -52.91 69.41
CA THR A 23 19.39 -52.84 67.94
C THR A 23 18.18 -52.13 67.34
N LYS A 24 16.97 -52.41 67.86
CA LYS A 24 15.73 -51.77 67.40
C LYS A 24 15.70 -50.28 67.75
N GLU A 25 16.13 -49.92 68.95
CA GLU A 25 16.21 -48.54 69.39
C GLU A 25 17.22 -47.75 68.55
N ALA A 26 18.41 -48.31 68.31
CA ALA A 26 19.40 -47.69 67.43
C ALA A 26 18.88 -47.51 65.99
N LEU A 27 18.18 -48.49 65.43
CA LEU A 27 17.56 -48.37 64.10
C LEU A 27 16.46 -47.33 64.08
N TYR A 28 15.60 -47.28 65.11
CA TYR A 28 14.54 -46.29 65.21
C TYR A 28 15.09 -44.86 65.25
N LEU A 29 16.11 -44.62 66.08
CA LEU A 29 16.77 -43.32 66.16
C LEU A 29 17.45 -42.94 64.84
N TYR A 30 18.11 -43.89 64.18
CA TYR A 30 18.71 -43.66 62.86
C TYR A 30 17.68 -43.28 61.80
N LEU A 31 16.56 -44.01 61.74
CA LEU A 31 15.47 -43.71 60.79
C LEU A 31 14.81 -42.37 61.09
N LEU A 32 14.63 -42.04 62.38
CA LEU A 32 14.10 -40.74 62.79
C LEU A 32 15.01 -39.60 62.36
N GLN A 33 16.32 -39.75 62.58
CA GLN A 33 17.33 -38.78 62.13
C GLN A 33 17.29 -38.62 60.61
N LYS A 34 17.28 -39.72 59.85
CA LYS A 34 17.22 -39.67 58.38
C LYS A 34 15.95 -39.02 57.86
N ARG A 35 14.83 -39.20 58.57
CA ARG A 35 13.57 -38.54 58.23
C ARG A 35 13.68 -37.04 58.43
N GLU A 36 14.27 -36.59 59.54
CA GLU A 36 14.44 -35.17 59.82
C GLU A 36 15.41 -34.51 58.82
N GLU A 37 16.54 -35.15 58.52
CA GLU A 37 17.47 -34.72 57.47
C GLU A 37 16.77 -34.58 56.11
N SER A 38 15.88 -35.53 55.77
CA SER A 38 15.12 -35.49 54.51
C SER A 38 14.08 -34.37 54.50
N GLN A 39 13.42 -34.10 55.64
CA GLN A 39 12.47 -32.99 55.77
C GLN A 39 13.18 -31.63 55.68
N ILE A 40 14.36 -31.49 56.31
CA ILE A 40 15.20 -30.30 56.18
C ILE A 40 15.63 -30.12 54.73
N ALA A 41 16.09 -31.19 54.06
CA ALA A 41 16.48 -31.14 52.66
C ALA A 41 15.31 -30.75 51.74
N TYR A 42 14.11 -31.27 52.00
CA TYR A 42 12.88 -30.92 51.26
C TYR A 42 12.40 -29.48 51.54
N ALA A 43 12.50 -29.01 52.78
CA ALA A 43 12.20 -27.63 53.12
C ALA A 43 13.26 -26.66 52.56
N SER A 44 14.49 -27.13 52.38
CA SER A 44 15.64 -26.38 51.86
C SER A 44 15.81 -26.48 50.35
N THR A 45 14.99 -27.27 49.65
CA THR A 45 14.87 -27.17 48.19
C THR A 45 14.14 -25.87 47.84
N GLU A 46 14.87 -24.76 47.89
CA GLU A 46 14.50 -23.58 47.13
C GLU A 46 14.30 -23.97 45.66
N SER A 47 13.32 -23.34 45.01
CA SER A 47 13.00 -23.56 43.60
C SER A 47 14.22 -23.25 42.73
N ASN A 48 14.98 -24.29 42.39
CA ASN A 48 16.19 -24.15 41.60
C ASN A 48 15.81 -24.12 40.12
N ILE A 49 15.18 -23.02 39.69
CA ILE A 49 14.87 -22.78 38.28
C ILE A 49 16.20 -22.45 37.60
N LYS A 50 16.84 -23.48 37.06
CA LYS A 50 18.01 -23.32 36.19
C LYS A 50 17.52 -23.23 34.76
N ILE A 51 17.73 -22.09 34.12
CA ILE A 51 17.49 -21.93 32.69
C ILE A 51 18.48 -22.88 31.97
N ILE A 52 17.95 -23.97 31.38
CA ILE A 52 18.76 -24.98 30.69
C ILE A 52 19.16 -24.49 29.30
N ASP A 53 18.31 -23.68 28.66
CA ASP A 53 18.57 -23.08 27.35
C ASP A 53 17.96 -21.67 27.28
N PRO A 54 18.76 -20.59 27.24
CA PRO A 54 18.25 -19.25 27.01
C PRO A 54 17.73 -19.12 25.57
N ALA A 55 16.68 -18.34 25.36
CA ALA A 55 16.19 -18.05 24.01
C ALA A 55 17.29 -17.36 23.19
N TYR A 56 17.88 -18.08 22.24
CA TYR A 56 18.84 -17.53 21.30
C TYR A 56 18.14 -17.23 19.98
N SER A 57 18.33 -16.03 19.46
CA SER A 57 17.93 -15.71 18.09
C SER A 57 19.00 -16.29 17.17
N LEU A 58 18.63 -17.25 16.31
CA LEU A 58 19.57 -17.83 15.31
C LEU A 58 20.14 -16.77 14.35
N SER A 59 19.48 -15.61 14.23
CA SER A 59 19.94 -14.49 13.41
C SER A 59 19.43 -13.16 13.96
N LYS A 60 20.22 -12.08 13.76
CA LYS A 60 19.77 -10.69 13.97
C LYS A 60 18.92 -10.18 12.81
N ALA A 61 18.87 -10.91 11.70
CA ALA A 61 18.09 -10.54 10.53
C ALA A 61 16.62 -10.94 10.72
N PRO A 62 15.67 -10.10 10.26
CA PRO A 62 14.26 -10.46 10.26
C PRO A 62 14.02 -11.72 9.42
N ILE A 63 13.27 -12.67 9.98
CA ILE A 63 12.78 -13.88 9.28
C ILE A 63 11.56 -13.52 8.39
N GLY A 64 11.01 -12.31 8.59
CA GLY A 64 9.87 -11.74 7.87
C GLY A 64 10.22 -11.19 6.47
N PRO A 65 9.20 -10.74 5.71
CA PRO A 65 9.20 -10.73 4.25
C PRO A 65 10.40 -9.98 3.67
N ASP A 66 10.93 -10.49 2.56
CA ASP A 66 12.08 -9.90 1.88
C ASP A 66 11.79 -8.44 1.56
N LYS A 67 12.55 -7.54 2.20
CA LYS A 67 12.40 -6.10 2.08
C LYS A 67 12.42 -5.67 0.61
N LYS A 68 13.20 -6.35 -0.25
CA LYS A 68 13.28 -6.05 -1.68
C LYS A 68 11.93 -6.25 -2.38
N VAL A 69 11.22 -7.32 -2.04
CA VAL A 69 9.90 -7.63 -2.61
C VAL A 69 8.87 -6.59 -2.14
N VAL A 70 8.92 -6.21 -0.87
CA VAL A 70 8.02 -5.18 -0.31
C VAL A 70 8.27 -3.81 -0.95
N TYR A 71 9.53 -3.39 -1.09
CA TYR A 71 9.87 -2.14 -1.76
C TYR A 71 9.50 -2.14 -3.25
N LEU A 72 9.72 -3.25 -3.95
CA LEU A 72 9.32 -3.38 -5.35
C LEU A 72 7.80 -3.32 -5.52
N GLY A 73 7.05 -4.01 -4.65
CA GLY A 73 5.58 -3.94 -4.63
C GLY A 73 5.07 -2.55 -4.33
N ALA A 74 5.66 -1.86 -3.36
CA ALA A 74 5.31 -0.47 -3.01
C ALA A 74 5.60 0.51 -4.16
N PHE A 75 6.73 0.33 -4.86
CA PHE A 75 7.07 1.16 -6.01
C PHE A 75 6.09 0.97 -7.18
N LEU A 76 5.77 -0.29 -7.50
CA LEU A 76 4.80 -0.60 -8.56
C LEU A 76 3.40 -0.07 -8.24
N LEU A 77 2.93 -0.28 -7.01
CA LEU A 77 1.65 0.29 -6.55
C LEU A 77 1.67 1.82 -6.60
N GLY A 78 2.78 2.43 -6.19
CA GLY A 78 2.98 3.88 -6.25
C GLY A 78 2.92 4.46 -7.66
N MET A 79 3.29 3.70 -8.70
CA MET A 79 3.13 4.12 -10.10
C MET A 79 1.73 3.83 -10.66
N ILE A 80 1.14 2.70 -10.28
CA ILE A 80 -0.18 2.27 -10.79
C ILE A 80 -1.29 3.23 -10.33
N ILE A 81 -1.26 3.66 -9.06
CA ILE A 81 -2.29 4.53 -8.49
C ILE A 81 -2.45 5.87 -9.27
N PRO A 82 -1.40 6.69 -9.49
CA PRO A 82 -1.54 7.94 -10.24
C PRO A 82 -1.87 7.69 -11.71
N PHE A 83 -1.33 6.64 -12.32
CA PHE A 83 -1.67 6.27 -13.70
C PHE A 83 -3.17 5.97 -13.82
N PHE A 84 -3.71 5.15 -12.92
CA PHE A 84 -5.13 4.81 -12.87
C PHE A 84 -6.01 6.04 -12.63
N LEU A 85 -5.59 6.94 -11.74
CA LEU A 85 -6.32 8.18 -11.45
C LEU A 85 -6.37 9.12 -12.68
N ILE A 86 -5.26 9.29 -13.39
CA ILE A 86 -5.22 10.11 -14.62
C ILE A 86 -6.05 9.45 -15.72
N TYR A 87 -5.91 8.13 -15.90
CA TYR A 87 -6.65 7.39 -16.91
C TYR A 87 -8.16 7.47 -16.70
N THR A 88 -8.63 7.24 -15.46
CA THR A 88 -10.05 7.34 -15.13
C THR A 88 -10.58 8.77 -15.26
N ARG A 89 -9.79 9.78 -14.87
CA ARG A 89 -10.17 11.18 -15.13
C ARG A 89 -10.33 11.48 -16.61
N ASN A 90 -9.41 11.01 -17.45
CA ASN A 90 -9.48 11.20 -18.89
C ASN A 90 -10.66 10.42 -19.51
N LEU A 91 -10.99 9.24 -18.99
CA LEU A 91 -12.11 8.45 -19.46
C LEU A 91 -13.47 9.10 -19.13
N LEU A 92 -13.55 9.77 -17.98
CA LEU A 92 -14.73 10.54 -17.56
C LEU A 92 -14.77 11.95 -18.18
N ASP A 93 -13.72 12.37 -18.89
CA ASP A 93 -13.69 13.66 -19.57
C ASP A 93 -14.44 13.58 -20.89
N THR A 94 -15.61 14.20 -20.94
CA THR A 94 -16.46 14.27 -22.14
C THR A 94 -16.10 15.45 -23.05
N LYS A 95 -14.97 16.13 -22.80
CA LYS A 95 -14.51 17.26 -23.61
C LYS A 95 -13.76 16.81 -24.85
N ILE A 96 -13.75 17.71 -25.83
CA ILE A 96 -13.05 17.55 -27.09
C ILE A 96 -11.66 18.16 -26.94
N HIS A 97 -10.61 17.36 -27.11
CA HIS A 97 -9.22 17.82 -26.95
C HIS A 97 -8.47 17.83 -28.28
N THR A 98 -8.76 16.88 -29.14
CA THR A 98 -8.04 16.69 -30.41
C THR A 98 -9.01 16.76 -31.58
N ARG A 99 -8.49 17.18 -32.74
CA ARG A 99 -9.21 17.09 -34.02
C ARG A 99 -9.81 15.70 -34.29
N LYS A 100 -9.07 14.64 -33.94
CA LYS A 100 -9.54 13.25 -34.07
C LYS A 100 -10.77 12.95 -33.22
N ASP A 101 -10.97 13.66 -32.11
CA ASP A 101 -12.16 13.49 -31.27
C ASP A 101 -13.37 14.08 -32.00
N LEU A 102 -13.22 15.24 -32.66
CA LEU A 102 -14.25 15.83 -33.53
C LEU A 102 -14.59 14.93 -34.71
N GLU A 103 -13.58 14.41 -35.42
CA GLU A 103 -13.79 13.55 -36.60
C GLU A 103 -14.53 12.26 -36.25
N LYS A 104 -14.47 11.78 -35.00
CA LYS A 104 -15.23 10.61 -34.53
C LYS A 104 -16.66 10.96 -34.09
N LEU A 105 -16.85 12.16 -33.55
CA LEU A 105 -18.13 12.61 -32.99
C LEU A 105 -19.08 13.13 -34.07
N ILE A 106 -18.54 13.67 -35.15
CA ILE A 106 -19.31 14.34 -36.19
C ILE A 106 -18.76 13.93 -37.56
N ASP A 107 -19.63 13.43 -38.44
CA ASP A 107 -19.33 13.19 -39.87
C ASP A 107 -19.16 14.50 -40.68
N VAL A 108 -18.95 15.63 -39.98
CA VAL A 108 -18.87 16.96 -40.60
C VAL A 108 -17.45 17.20 -41.09
N ASN A 109 -17.22 16.78 -42.33
CA ASN A 109 -16.12 17.27 -43.14
C ASN A 109 -16.61 18.48 -43.96
N PRO A 110 -15.83 19.57 -44.10
CA PRO A 110 -14.44 19.75 -43.68
C PRO A 110 -14.26 20.63 -42.42
N ILE A 111 -13.26 20.29 -41.60
CA ILE A 111 -12.76 21.15 -40.53
C ILE A 111 -11.95 22.29 -41.15
N LEU A 112 -12.44 23.53 -41.02
CA LEU A 112 -11.86 24.72 -41.68
C LEU A 112 -10.53 25.20 -41.08
N GLY A 113 -10.24 24.86 -39.82
CA GLY A 113 -8.98 25.23 -39.17
C GLY A 113 -9.08 25.20 -37.64
N GLU A 114 -7.92 25.29 -36.99
CA GLU A 114 -7.78 25.34 -35.53
C GLU A 114 -7.25 26.72 -35.14
N ILE A 115 -7.92 27.39 -34.19
CA ILE A 115 -7.52 28.72 -33.71
C ILE A 115 -6.85 28.55 -32.34
N PRO A 116 -5.56 28.89 -32.20
CA PRO A 116 -4.87 28.75 -30.93
C PRO A 116 -5.44 29.71 -29.88
N ALA A 117 -5.50 29.25 -28.63
CA ALA A 117 -5.90 30.10 -27.52
C ALA A 117 -4.84 31.20 -27.27
N VAL A 118 -5.26 32.45 -27.32
CA VAL A 118 -4.40 33.59 -27.05
C VAL A 118 -4.25 33.78 -25.54
N SER A 119 -3.03 33.73 -25.03
CA SER A 119 -2.75 34.02 -23.61
C SER A 119 -3.16 35.45 -23.28
N LYS A 120 -3.76 35.69 -22.11
CA LYS A 120 -4.29 37.00 -21.64
C LYS A 120 -3.31 38.18 -21.76
N LYS A 121 -2.01 37.93 -21.90
CA LYS A 121 -0.95 38.94 -22.07
C LYS A 121 -0.75 39.42 -23.52
N GLN A 122 -1.30 38.73 -24.52
CA GLN A 122 -1.21 39.14 -25.91
C GLN A 122 -2.48 39.92 -26.28
N THR A 123 -2.29 41.06 -26.95
CA THR A 123 -3.36 41.95 -27.37
C THR A 123 -4.38 41.19 -28.21
N LYS A 124 -5.65 41.18 -27.78
CA LYS A 124 -6.81 40.57 -28.49
C LYS A 124 -7.16 41.26 -29.81
N THR A 125 -6.31 42.15 -30.30
CA THR A 125 -6.53 42.96 -31.49
C THR A 125 -5.46 42.59 -32.48
N ILE A 126 -5.87 41.92 -33.56
CA ILE A 126 -4.99 41.65 -34.69
C ILE A 126 -4.81 42.99 -35.40
N VAL A 127 -3.59 43.51 -35.34
CA VAL A 127 -3.23 44.72 -36.07
C VAL A 127 -3.03 44.35 -37.55
N LYS A 128 -3.42 45.23 -38.47
CA LYS A 128 -3.10 45.07 -39.90
C LYS A 128 -1.59 44.81 -40.02
N ASN A 129 -1.22 43.67 -40.60
CA ASN A 129 0.16 43.18 -40.78
C ASN A 129 0.81 42.48 -39.57
N ASP A 130 0.01 41.82 -38.73
CA ASP A 130 0.53 40.91 -37.71
C ASP A 130 0.98 39.55 -38.32
N HIS A 131 2.14 39.06 -37.88
CA HIS A 131 2.72 37.74 -38.22
C HIS A 131 2.60 36.76 -37.04
N SER A 132 1.71 37.04 -36.08
CA SER A 132 1.41 36.13 -34.99
C SER A 132 0.80 34.83 -35.48
N VAL A 133 0.99 33.76 -34.70
CA VAL A 133 0.41 32.43 -34.96
C VAL A 133 -1.12 32.51 -35.09
N LEU A 134 -1.75 33.43 -34.36
CA LEU A 134 -3.19 33.69 -34.45
C LEU A 134 -3.60 34.30 -35.79
N ALA A 135 -2.84 35.29 -36.27
CA ALA A 135 -3.09 35.92 -37.56
C ALA A 135 -2.96 34.92 -38.71
N GLU A 136 -1.95 34.04 -38.68
CA GLU A 136 -1.80 32.97 -39.66
C GLU A 136 -2.93 31.93 -39.58
N ALA A 137 -3.34 31.52 -38.38
CA ALA A 137 -4.48 30.62 -38.21
C ALA A 137 -5.78 31.18 -38.82
N LEU A 138 -6.02 32.49 -38.66
CA LEU A 138 -7.18 33.17 -39.26
C LEU A 138 -7.04 33.37 -40.77
N ARG A 139 -5.82 33.63 -41.28
CA ARG A 139 -5.56 33.66 -42.73
C ARG A 139 -5.85 32.31 -43.38
N ILE A 140 -5.40 31.22 -42.76
CA ILE A 140 -5.68 29.85 -43.22
C ILE A 140 -7.19 29.58 -43.18
N LEU A 141 -7.88 29.95 -42.10
CA LEU A 141 -9.33 29.78 -41.99
C LEU A 141 -10.07 30.55 -43.10
N ARG A 142 -9.66 31.79 -43.38
CA ARG A 142 -10.22 32.61 -44.47
C ARG A 142 -9.98 31.98 -45.84
N ALA A 143 -8.76 31.52 -46.12
CA ALA A 143 -8.42 30.86 -47.38
C ALA A 143 -9.23 29.57 -47.60
N ASN A 144 -9.39 28.76 -46.56
CA ASN A 144 -10.20 27.53 -46.61
C ASN A 144 -11.69 27.83 -46.83
N LEU A 145 -12.21 28.88 -46.18
CA LEU A 145 -13.57 29.34 -46.37
C LEU A 145 -13.81 29.89 -47.79
N ASP A 146 -12.88 30.71 -48.31
CA ASP A 146 -12.93 31.21 -49.69
C ASP A 146 -12.90 30.07 -50.71
N TYR A 147 -12.09 29.03 -50.46
CA TYR A 147 -12.07 27.82 -51.29
C TYR A 147 -13.41 27.09 -51.26
N MET A 148 -13.99 26.90 -50.08
CA MET A 148 -15.28 26.22 -49.91
C MET A 148 -16.42 26.98 -50.59
N LEU A 149 -16.47 28.31 -50.46
CA LEU A 149 -17.49 29.15 -51.10
C LEU A 149 -17.38 29.11 -52.63
N LYS A 150 -16.16 29.06 -53.19
CA LYS A 150 -15.95 28.94 -54.64
C LYS A 150 -16.23 27.55 -55.18
N SER A 151 -16.00 26.51 -54.37
CA SER A 151 -16.20 25.10 -54.76
C SER A 151 -17.66 24.68 -54.76
N THR A 152 -18.46 25.23 -53.83
CA THR A 152 -19.86 24.79 -53.63
C THR A 152 -20.90 25.64 -54.37
N MET A 153 -20.54 26.79 -54.95
CA MET A 153 -21.50 27.69 -55.57
C MET A 153 -21.23 28.00 -57.03
N ASP A 154 -22.28 27.95 -57.84
CA ASP A 154 -22.31 28.45 -59.22
C ASP A 154 -21.87 29.92 -59.27
N ALA A 155 -20.96 30.25 -60.19
CA ALA A 155 -20.37 31.58 -60.39
C ALA A 155 -21.37 32.73 -60.69
N LYS A 156 -22.68 32.48 -60.65
CA LYS A 156 -23.75 33.43 -61.04
C LYS A 156 -24.49 34.08 -59.85
N LYS A 157 -24.23 33.71 -58.59
CA LYS A 157 -24.85 34.33 -57.41
C LYS A 157 -23.79 34.85 -56.42
N PRO A 158 -23.45 36.15 -56.46
CA PRO A 158 -22.34 36.71 -55.67
C PRO A 158 -22.65 36.98 -54.18
N ASN A 159 -23.85 36.64 -53.69
CA ASN A 159 -24.22 36.91 -52.29
C ASN A 159 -23.90 35.71 -51.38
N ASN A 160 -22.65 35.66 -50.93
CA ASN A 160 -22.20 34.65 -49.97
C ASN A 160 -22.59 35.09 -48.55
N ILE A 161 -23.60 34.44 -47.97
CA ILE A 161 -23.99 34.66 -46.57
C ILE A 161 -23.44 33.50 -45.74
N VAL A 162 -22.52 33.81 -44.82
CA VAL A 162 -21.95 32.84 -43.88
C VAL A 162 -22.52 33.07 -42.50
N TYR A 163 -23.16 32.04 -41.93
CA TYR A 163 -23.66 32.08 -40.56
C TYR A 163 -22.61 31.47 -39.61
N ILE A 164 -22.22 32.23 -38.58
CA ILE A 164 -21.25 31.79 -37.57
C ILE A 164 -21.99 31.56 -36.26
N THR A 165 -21.94 30.32 -35.76
CA THR A 165 -22.58 29.92 -34.49
C THR A 165 -21.62 29.11 -33.61
N SER A 166 -22.00 28.89 -32.36
CA SER A 166 -21.21 28.20 -31.35
C SER A 166 -22.10 27.28 -30.52
N SER A 167 -21.55 26.20 -29.97
CA SER A 167 -22.32 25.24 -29.15
C SER A 167 -22.63 25.83 -27.78
N VAL A 168 -21.69 26.63 -27.25
CA VAL A 168 -21.82 27.28 -25.94
C VAL A 168 -21.44 28.76 -26.03
N SER A 169 -21.88 29.56 -25.05
CA SER A 169 -21.43 30.94 -24.91
C SER A 169 -19.95 31.01 -24.55
N GLY A 170 -19.22 31.98 -25.10
CA GLY A 170 -17.80 32.20 -24.78
C GLY A 170 -16.78 31.49 -25.68
N GLU A 171 -17.19 30.68 -26.66
CA GLU A 171 -16.29 29.95 -27.58
C GLU A 171 -15.57 30.85 -28.62
N GLY A 172 -15.81 32.16 -28.61
CA GLY A 172 -15.11 33.09 -29.49
C GLY A 172 -15.78 33.37 -30.83
N LYS A 173 -17.05 32.98 -31.04
CA LYS A 173 -17.80 33.30 -32.29
C LYS A 173 -17.71 34.77 -32.72
N SER A 174 -17.87 35.71 -31.79
CA SER A 174 -17.79 37.15 -32.06
C SER A 174 -16.37 37.60 -32.43
N PHE A 175 -15.35 36.93 -31.87
CA PHE A 175 -13.96 37.18 -32.23
C PHE A 175 -13.67 36.70 -33.65
N VAL A 176 -14.13 35.50 -34.00
CA VAL A 176 -13.98 34.97 -35.36
C VAL A 176 -14.72 35.83 -36.37
N SER A 177 -15.98 36.21 -36.10
CA SER A 177 -16.77 37.03 -37.03
C SER A 177 -16.17 38.41 -37.28
N LEU A 178 -15.60 39.04 -36.25
CA LEU A 178 -14.97 40.37 -36.39
C LEU A 178 -13.69 40.31 -37.24
N ASN A 179 -12.90 39.26 -37.11
CA ASN A 179 -11.65 39.10 -37.87
C ASN A 179 -11.86 38.52 -39.29
N LEU A 180 -13.04 37.96 -39.59
CA LEU A 180 -13.40 37.47 -40.91
C LEU A 180 -14.12 38.49 -41.79
N SER A 181 -14.63 39.58 -41.18
CA SER A 181 -15.20 40.72 -41.91
C SER A 181 -14.15 41.45 -42.74
#